data_AF-A0A3M1IIW5-F1
#
_entry.id   AF-A0A3M1IIW5-F1
#
_cell.length_a   1.000
_cell.length_b   1.000
_cell.length_c   1.000
_cell.angle_alpha   90.00
_cell.angle_beta   90.00
_cell.angle_gamma   90.00
#
_symmetry.space_group_name_H-M   'P 1'
#
loop_
_entity.id
_entity.type
_entity.pdbx_description
1 polymer ?
#
loop_
_entity_poly.entity_id
_entity_poly.type
_entity_poly.pdbx_seq_one_letter_code
_entity_poly.pdbx_strand_id
1 'polypeptide(L)'
;HRTARNLVIAIRALHERGYVVGDLNESNILVSERALVTLVDTDSFQVWDAETGVLYRCRVGRPEFTPPELQGKSFARINRGPEQDHFGVATLVFQLLMEGTHPFAGVYHGQGEAPVYAERIAAGHFPHLGRADIPYSPSPAAPRFEWLHPVLQNLFIRCFHDGHLDPSLRPDTISWLYGLEEAEAALAACDVNPQHVFSSHLAACPWCERKALLGGRDPFPSVEAVRRKEHLKPPPTRPKRPAVRPAMPRPAPRPFVFPGGGGSRPPVPPPIPKRGRGSGGGVAGRGGGPSPRGRFLTPEQVRALRMAFGALRRNEWAWWAVAVAGAALVTAVSPAYRIGSLILASLGVVLGVIGEYKAGDWQRAGRGRWPSRVAVLLSALVLLICALRR
;
A
#
# COMPACT_ATOMS: atom_id res chain seq x y z
N HIS A 1 -2.30 11.79 -5.51
CA HIS A 1 -1.72 12.34 -4.26
C HIS A 1 -2.76 13.08 -3.41
N ARG A 2 -3.22 14.28 -3.78
CA ARG A 2 -4.14 15.10 -2.95
C ARG A 2 -5.43 14.39 -2.54
N THR A 3 -6.13 13.74 -3.48
CA THR A 3 -7.35 12.96 -3.16
C THR A 3 -7.07 11.84 -2.16
N ALA A 4 -5.99 11.09 -2.36
CA ALA A 4 -5.57 10.03 -1.44
C ALA A 4 -5.27 10.59 -0.04
N ARG A 5 -4.60 11.76 0.04
CA ARG A 5 -4.34 12.43 1.31
C ARG A 5 -5.62 12.82 2.03
N ASN A 6 -6.56 13.43 1.32
CA ASN A 6 -7.84 13.86 1.88
C ASN A 6 -8.71 12.66 2.31
N LEU A 7 -8.66 11.54 1.57
CA LEU A 7 -9.29 10.29 1.99
C LEU A 7 -8.71 9.80 3.32
N VAL A 8 -7.39 9.72 3.42
CA VAL A 8 -6.68 9.28 4.65
C VAL A 8 -7.04 10.18 5.84
N ILE A 9 -7.12 11.49 5.64
CA ILE A 9 -7.55 12.46 6.67
C ILE A 9 -8.99 12.19 7.13
N ALA A 10 -9.91 11.96 6.20
CA ALA A 10 -11.31 11.66 6.54
C ALA A 10 -11.44 10.38 7.37
N ILE A 11 -10.74 9.31 6.96
CA ILE A 11 -10.74 8.03 7.70
C ILE A 11 -10.12 8.18 9.08
N ARG A 12 -9.02 8.93 9.19
CA ARG A 12 -8.40 9.24 10.48
C ARG A 12 -9.37 9.93 11.43
N ALA A 13 -10.10 10.93 10.95
CA ALA A 13 -11.04 11.70 11.78
C ALA A 13 -12.20 10.84 12.33
N LEU A 14 -12.60 9.80 11.58
CA LEU A 14 -13.57 8.79 12.02
C LEU A 14 -12.97 7.84 13.06
N HIS A 15 -11.78 7.31 12.80
CA HIS A 15 -11.08 6.41 13.73
C HIS A 15 -10.77 7.08 15.07
N GLU A 16 -10.36 8.36 15.07
CA GLU A 16 -10.14 9.16 16.28
C GLU A 16 -11.41 9.35 17.13
N ARG A 17 -12.58 9.26 16.50
CA ARG A 17 -13.89 9.30 17.17
C ARG A 17 -14.43 7.91 17.53
N GLY A 18 -13.66 6.86 17.30
CA GLY A 18 -14.04 5.48 17.65
C GLY A 18 -14.92 4.77 16.62
N TYR A 19 -15.12 5.36 15.44
CA TYR A 19 -15.83 4.72 14.33
C TYR A 19 -14.88 3.81 13.54
N VAL A 20 -15.41 2.71 12.99
CA VAL A 20 -14.73 1.90 11.97
C VAL A 20 -15.67 1.85 10.77
N VAL A 21 -15.19 2.24 9.59
CA VAL A 21 -16.01 2.35 8.37
C VAL A 21 -16.47 0.97 7.92
N GLY A 22 -15.55 0.00 7.90
CA GLY A 22 -15.83 -1.37 7.54
C GLY A 22 -15.95 -1.58 6.03
N ASP A 23 -16.94 -0.97 5.37
CA ASP A 23 -17.16 -1.12 3.93
C ASP A 23 -16.53 0.01 3.12
N LEU A 24 -15.19 0.11 3.20
CA LEU A 24 -14.41 1.01 2.38
C LEU A 24 -14.30 0.49 0.96
N ASN A 25 -14.99 1.14 0.03
CA ASN A 25 -14.89 0.88 -1.40
C ASN A 25 -15.14 2.18 -2.19
N GLU A 26 -14.85 2.14 -3.50
CA GLU A 26 -14.92 3.30 -4.39
C GLU A 26 -16.32 3.86 -4.57
N SER A 27 -17.37 3.05 -4.38
CA SER A 27 -18.76 3.50 -4.51
C SER A 27 -19.24 4.33 -3.32
N ASN A 28 -18.57 4.21 -2.17
CA ASN A 28 -18.91 4.90 -0.93
C ASN A 28 -18.12 6.21 -0.75
N ILE A 29 -17.43 6.69 -1.80
CA ILE A 29 -16.52 7.83 -1.75
C ILE A 29 -16.79 8.75 -2.93
N LEU A 30 -17.16 10.00 -2.63
CA LEU A 30 -17.29 11.07 -3.61
C LEU A 30 -16.06 11.97 -3.58
N VAL A 31 -15.61 12.41 -4.75
CA VAL A 31 -14.45 13.28 -4.91
C VAL A 31 -14.83 14.48 -5.76
N SER A 32 -14.62 15.69 -5.23
CA SER A 32 -14.79 16.93 -6.00
C SER A 32 -13.59 17.24 -6.88
N GLU A 33 -13.75 18.15 -7.85
CA GLU A 33 -12.66 18.67 -8.68
C GLU A 33 -11.53 19.34 -7.87
N ARG A 34 -11.82 19.76 -6.63
CA ARG A 34 -10.83 20.30 -5.68
C ARG A 34 -10.13 19.23 -4.84
N ALA A 35 -10.29 17.96 -5.21
CA ALA A 35 -9.81 16.79 -4.48
C ALA A 35 -10.39 16.64 -3.06
N LEU A 36 -11.46 17.34 -2.70
CA LEU A 36 -12.16 17.14 -1.43
C LEU A 36 -12.92 15.82 -1.47
N VAL A 37 -12.86 15.06 -0.38
CA VAL A 37 -13.43 13.72 -0.25
C VAL A 37 -14.64 13.78 0.68
N THR A 38 -15.73 13.14 0.26
CA THR A 38 -16.94 12.95 1.06
C THR A 38 -17.25 11.47 1.13
N LEU A 39 -17.38 10.95 2.35
CA LEU A 39 -17.82 9.58 2.60
C LEU A 39 -19.35 9.56 2.60
N VAL A 40 -19.92 8.61 1.88
CA VAL A 40 -21.37 8.36 1.85
C VAL A 40 -21.65 6.96 2.40
N ASP A 41 -22.94 6.59 2.51
CA ASP A 41 -23.36 5.26 2.99
C ASP A 41 -22.87 4.95 4.42
N THR A 42 -23.04 5.92 5.31
CA THR A 42 -22.51 5.89 6.69
C THR A 42 -23.34 5.08 7.68
N ASP A 43 -24.46 4.51 7.25
CA ASP A 43 -25.34 3.67 8.06
C ASP A 43 -24.77 2.27 8.33
N SER A 44 -23.77 1.87 7.55
CA SER A 44 -23.05 0.61 7.66
C SER A 44 -21.86 0.65 8.62
N PHE A 45 -21.50 1.81 9.15
CA PHE A 45 -20.32 1.96 10.00
C PHE A 45 -20.46 1.13 11.28
N GLN A 46 -19.34 0.64 11.79
CA GLN A 46 -19.29 0.09 13.13
C GLN A 46 -19.18 1.21 14.16
N VAL A 47 -20.13 1.22 15.10
CA VAL A 47 -20.29 2.26 16.12
C VAL A 47 -20.34 1.62 17.51
N TRP A 48 -19.56 2.17 18.43
CA TRP A 48 -19.68 1.86 19.85
C TRP A 48 -20.60 2.89 20.51
N ASP A 49 -21.73 2.42 21.03
CA ASP A 49 -22.61 3.23 21.85
C ASP A 49 -22.16 3.14 23.31
N ALA A 50 -21.60 4.23 23.82
CA ALA A 50 -21.06 4.30 25.17
C ALA A 50 -22.15 4.35 26.25
N GLU A 51 -23.37 4.79 25.93
CA GLU A 51 -24.48 4.87 26.88
C GLU A 51 -25.10 3.49 27.10
N THR A 52 -25.33 2.74 26.02
CA THR A 52 -25.93 1.41 26.10
C THR A 52 -24.91 0.28 26.26
N GLY A 53 -23.63 0.55 25.96
CA GLY A 53 -22.57 -0.46 25.93
C GLY A 53 -22.72 -1.44 24.77
N VAL A 54 -23.45 -1.06 23.71
CA VAL A 54 -23.69 -1.91 22.54
C VAL A 54 -22.74 -1.55 21.41
N LEU A 55 -22.12 -2.57 20.81
CA LEU A 55 -21.38 -2.43 19.56
C LEU A 55 -22.28 -2.76 18.36
N TYR A 56 -22.66 -1.73 17.61
CA TYR A 56 -23.31 -1.89 16.32
C TYR A 56 -22.24 -2.24 15.27
N ARG A 57 -22.25 -3.49 14.79
CA ARG A 57 -21.25 -4.00 13.84
C ARG A 57 -21.58 -3.61 12.40
N CYS A 58 -20.54 -3.29 11.64
CA CYS A 58 -20.63 -3.26 10.17
C CYS A 58 -20.90 -4.67 9.62
N ARG A 59 -22.01 -4.86 8.91
CA ARG A 59 -22.46 -6.16 8.38
C ARG A 59 -22.17 -6.37 6.90
N VAL A 60 -21.69 -5.35 6.21
CA VAL A 60 -21.46 -5.32 4.77
C VAL A 60 -19.96 -5.17 4.47
N GLY A 61 -19.59 -5.38 3.22
CA GLY A 61 -18.21 -5.32 2.77
C GLY A 61 -18.07 -5.92 1.38
N ARG A 62 -17.32 -5.23 0.52
CA ARG A 62 -16.95 -5.75 -0.81
C ARG A 62 -15.73 -6.68 -0.72
N PRO A 63 -15.76 -7.91 -1.27
CA PRO A 63 -14.65 -8.85 -1.16
C PRO A 63 -13.31 -8.33 -1.70
N GLU A 64 -13.34 -7.45 -2.69
CA GLU A 64 -12.16 -6.83 -3.31
C GLU A 64 -11.42 -5.89 -2.34
N PHE A 65 -12.14 -5.28 -1.40
CA PHE A 65 -11.61 -4.35 -0.40
C PHE A 65 -11.50 -4.98 1.00
N THR A 66 -11.95 -6.22 1.14
CA THR A 66 -11.97 -6.93 2.42
C THR A 66 -10.58 -7.50 2.72
N PRO A 67 -10.01 -7.27 3.91
CA PRO A 67 -8.69 -7.79 4.26
C PRO A 67 -8.71 -9.33 4.44
N PRO A 68 -7.56 -10.02 4.32
CA PRO A 68 -7.47 -11.49 4.29
C PRO A 68 -8.13 -12.19 5.49
N GLU A 69 -7.98 -11.66 6.69
CA GLU A 69 -8.54 -12.22 7.92
C GLU A 69 -10.09 -12.18 7.97
N LEU A 70 -10.71 -11.34 7.13
CA LEU A 70 -12.15 -11.19 7.02
C LEU A 70 -12.75 -11.91 5.80
N GLN A 71 -11.93 -12.46 4.91
CA GLN A 71 -12.41 -13.16 3.73
C GLN A 71 -13.26 -14.38 4.09
N GLY A 72 -14.43 -14.49 3.45
CA GLY A 72 -15.40 -15.58 3.69
C GLY A 72 -16.02 -15.62 5.10
N LYS A 73 -15.86 -14.56 5.91
CA LYS A 73 -16.41 -14.50 7.27
C LYS A 73 -17.76 -13.80 7.30
N SER A 74 -18.58 -14.15 8.29
CA SER A 74 -19.82 -13.42 8.58
C SER A 74 -19.54 -12.16 9.39
N PHE A 75 -19.70 -11.00 8.77
CA PHE A 75 -19.46 -9.71 9.40
C PHE A 75 -20.39 -9.40 10.58
N ALA A 76 -21.57 -10.02 10.63
CA ALA A 76 -22.51 -9.90 11.75
C ALA A 76 -21.94 -10.37 13.10
N ARG A 77 -20.86 -11.16 13.09
CA ARG A 77 -20.26 -11.76 14.30
C ARG A 77 -18.86 -11.25 14.62
N ILE A 78 -18.35 -10.28 13.85
CA ILE A 78 -16.97 -9.81 13.96
C ILE A 78 -16.95 -8.35 14.43
N ASN A 79 -16.15 -8.10 15.46
CA ASN A 79 -15.78 -6.74 15.84
C ASN A 79 -14.56 -6.35 15.01
N ARG A 80 -14.71 -5.36 14.14
CA ARG A 80 -13.59 -4.82 13.35
C ARG A 80 -12.81 -3.80 14.17
N GLY A 81 -11.53 -3.68 13.92
CA GLY A 81 -10.68 -2.58 14.36
C GLY A 81 -10.30 -1.67 13.18
N PRO A 82 -9.68 -0.50 13.46
CA PRO A 82 -9.11 0.38 12.43
C PRO A 82 -8.15 -0.34 11.47
N GLU A 83 -7.49 -1.39 11.94
CA GLU A 83 -6.52 -2.19 11.19
C GLU A 83 -7.15 -2.89 9.98
N GLN A 84 -8.46 -3.19 10.02
CA GLN A 84 -9.18 -3.71 8.85
C GLN A 84 -9.45 -2.61 7.82
N ASP A 85 -9.83 -1.41 8.26
CA ASP A 85 -10.01 -0.25 7.38
C ASP A 85 -8.69 0.17 6.71
N HIS A 86 -7.55 0.05 7.41
CA HIS A 86 -6.24 0.37 6.84
C HIS A 86 -5.95 -0.39 5.53
N PHE A 87 -6.45 -1.63 5.40
CA PHE A 87 -6.34 -2.39 4.15
C PHE A 87 -7.20 -1.79 3.03
N GLY A 88 -8.45 -1.42 3.33
CA GLY A 88 -9.34 -0.75 2.39
C GLY A 88 -8.78 0.61 1.95
N VAL A 89 -8.24 1.39 2.89
CA VAL A 89 -7.52 2.64 2.62
C VAL A 89 -6.36 2.40 1.66
N ALA A 90 -5.49 1.43 1.96
CA ALA A 90 -4.36 1.13 1.07
C ALA A 90 -4.83 0.71 -0.32
N THR A 91 -5.90 -0.09 -0.43
CA THR A 91 -6.47 -0.53 -1.71
C THR A 91 -6.95 0.66 -2.54
N LEU A 92 -7.70 1.58 -1.93
CA LEU A 92 -8.20 2.79 -2.60
C LEU A 92 -7.08 3.76 -2.96
N VAL A 93 -6.10 3.95 -2.06
CA VAL A 93 -4.92 4.79 -2.32
C VAL A 93 -4.10 4.21 -3.48
N PHE A 94 -3.96 2.89 -3.56
CA PHE A 94 -3.30 2.23 -4.68
C PHE A 94 -4.05 2.49 -5.99
N GLN A 95 -5.37 2.27 -6.02
CA GLN A 95 -6.18 2.54 -7.22
C GLN A 95 -6.09 4.00 -7.67
N LEU A 96 -6.13 4.97 -6.73
CA LEU A 96 -5.99 6.39 -7.05
C LEU A 96 -4.63 6.74 -7.69
N LEU A 97 -3.57 6.01 -7.33
CA LEU A 97 -2.21 6.27 -7.82
C LEU A 97 -1.83 5.42 -9.04
N MET A 98 -2.51 4.29 -9.25
CA MET A 98 -2.19 3.28 -10.26
C MET A 98 -3.25 3.20 -11.37
N GLU A 99 -3.83 4.34 -11.75
CA GLU A 99 -4.83 4.48 -12.81
C GLU A 99 -6.03 3.51 -12.64
N GLY A 100 -6.52 3.33 -11.42
CA GLY A 100 -7.65 2.44 -11.10
C GLY A 100 -7.28 0.96 -10.99
N THR A 101 -6.03 0.58 -11.23
CA THR A 101 -5.57 -0.81 -11.10
C THR A 101 -5.70 -1.30 -9.66
N HIS A 102 -6.32 -2.46 -9.45
CA HIS A 102 -6.41 -3.08 -8.13
C HIS A 102 -5.04 -3.66 -7.69
N PRO A 103 -4.62 -3.57 -6.41
CA PRO A 103 -3.31 -4.05 -5.94
C PRO A 103 -3.04 -5.54 -6.22
N PHE A 104 -4.10 -6.35 -6.29
CA PHE A 104 -4.05 -7.80 -6.54
C PHE A 104 -4.36 -8.14 -8.02
N ALA A 105 -4.41 -7.13 -8.90
CA ALA A 105 -4.57 -7.34 -10.34
C ALA A 105 -3.23 -7.74 -10.98
N GLY A 106 -3.30 -8.63 -11.96
CA GLY A 106 -2.11 -9.11 -12.65
C GLY A 106 -2.45 -10.17 -13.68
N VAL A 107 -1.46 -10.51 -14.50
CA VAL A 107 -1.50 -11.63 -15.43
C VAL A 107 -1.28 -12.91 -14.63
N TYR A 108 -2.25 -13.82 -14.67
CA TYR A 108 -2.18 -15.10 -13.97
C TYR A 108 -1.35 -16.11 -14.76
N HIS A 109 -0.44 -16.80 -14.07
CA HIS A 109 0.47 -17.80 -14.65
C HIS A 109 0.22 -19.22 -14.12
N GLY A 110 -0.82 -19.40 -13.31
CA GLY A 110 -1.20 -20.72 -12.78
C GLY A 110 -2.06 -21.53 -13.74
N GLN A 111 -2.51 -22.69 -13.27
CA GLN A 111 -3.39 -23.58 -14.05
C GLN A 111 -4.85 -23.15 -13.92
N GLY A 112 -5.59 -23.23 -15.03
CA GLY A 112 -7.02 -22.94 -15.07
C GLY A 112 -7.36 -21.46 -15.10
N GLU A 113 -8.60 -21.15 -14.71
CA GLU A 113 -9.09 -19.77 -14.64
C GLU A 113 -8.48 -19.02 -13.45
N ALA A 114 -8.22 -17.73 -13.64
CA ALA A 114 -7.62 -16.92 -12.60
C ALA A 114 -8.62 -16.71 -11.43
N PRO A 115 -8.23 -17.03 -10.18
CA PRO A 115 -9.02 -16.77 -8.98
C PRO A 115 -9.63 -15.37 -8.90
N VAL A 116 -10.76 -15.22 -8.21
CA VAL A 116 -11.36 -13.90 -7.92
C VAL A 116 -10.51 -13.13 -6.90
N TYR A 117 -10.71 -11.81 -6.79
CA TYR A 117 -9.87 -10.98 -5.89
C TYR A 117 -9.89 -11.45 -4.44
N ALA A 118 -11.04 -11.87 -3.92
CA ALA A 118 -11.17 -12.40 -2.55
C ALA A 118 -10.16 -13.52 -2.26
N GLU A 119 -10.02 -14.46 -3.22
CA GLU A 119 -9.10 -15.60 -3.11
C GLU A 119 -7.64 -15.17 -3.25
N ARG A 120 -7.35 -14.21 -4.15
CA ARG A 120 -6.00 -13.63 -4.29
C ARG A 120 -5.55 -12.90 -3.03
N ILE A 121 -6.45 -12.12 -2.44
CA ILE A 121 -6.21 -11.39 -1.19
C ILE A 121 -6.00 -12.36 -0.05
N ALA A 122 -6.86 -13.38 0.09
CA ALA A 122 -6.72 -14.42 1.11
C ALA A 122 -5.40 -15.19 0.99
N ALA A 123 -4.90 -15.41 -0.22
CA ALA A 123 -3.62 -16.07 -0.48
C ALA A 123 -2.39 -15.14 -0.41
N GLY A 124 -2.57 -13.84 -0.20
CA GLY A 124 -1.47 -12.87 -0.13
C GLY A 124 -0.76 -12.66 -1.47
N HIS A 125 -1.45 -12.90 -2.59
CA HIS A 125 -0.89 -12.82 -3.94
C HIS A 125 -0.77 -11.37 -4.42
N PHE A 126 0.08 -10.57 -3.77
CA PHE A 126 0.41 -9.20 -4.17
C PHE A 126 1.48 -9.19 -5.29
N PRO A 127 1.11 -8.98 -6.57
CA PRO A 127 2.01 -9.26 -7.71
C PRO A 127 3.22 -8.32 -7.79
N HIS A 128 3.13 -7.14 -7.17
CA HIS A 128 4.17 -6.11 -7.22
C HIS A 128 5.38 -6.41 -6.34
N LEU A 129 5.35 -7.49 -5.56
CA LEU A 129 6.48 -7.94 -4.75
C LEU A 129 7.54 -8.69 -5.57
N GLY A 130 7.19 -9.19 -6.77
CA GLY A 130 8.12 -9.88 -7.67
C GLY A 130 8.63 -11.23 -7.17
N ARG A 131 7.93 -11.87 -6.22
CA ARG A 131 8.30 -13.19 -5.69
C ARG A 131 7.85 -14.33 -6.60
N ALA A 132 8.67 -15.37 -6.72
CA ALA A 132 8.42 -16.52 -7.57
C ALA A 132 7.24 -17.40 -7.12
N ASP A 133 6.89 -17.37 -5.82
CA ASP A 133 5.75 -18.12 -5.28
C ASP A 133 4.39 -17.47 -5.55
N ILE A 134 4.37 -16.23 -6.04
CA ILE A 134 3.14 -15.52 -6.40
C ILE A 134 2.86 -15.81 -7.90
N PRO A 135 1.75 -16.50 -8.24
CA PRO A 135 1.46 -16.92 -9.61
C PRO A 135 0.90 -15.78 -10.48
N TYR A 136 1.36 -14.56 -10.24
CA TYR A 136 0.92 -13.34 -10.91
C TYR A 136 2.10 -12.42 -11.19
N SER A 137 2.09 -11.81 -12.37
CA SER A 137 2.91 -10.63 -12.65
C SER A 137 2.03 -9.39 -12.79
N PRO A 138 2.51 -8.18 -12.43
CA PRO A 138 1.80 -6.94 -12.72
C PRO A 138 1.40 -6.84 -14.19
N SER A 139 0.23 -6.24 -14.47
CA SER A 139 -0.21 -6.03 -15.84
C SER A 139 0.75 -5.08 -16.58
N PRO A 140 1.28 -5.44 -17.77
CA PRO A 140 2.16 -4.57 -18.54
C PRO A 140 1.51 -3.23 -18.94
N ALA A 141 0.17 -3.20 -18.98
CA ALA A 141 -0.60 -2.00 -19.29
C ALA A 141 -0.84 -1.11 -18.06
N ALA A 142 -0.62 -1.58 -16.83
CA ALA A 142 -0.75 -0.74 -15.62
C ALA A 142 0.49 0.14 -15.44
N PRO A 143 0.40 1.25 -14.66
CA PRO A 143 1.59 1.91 -14.14
C PRO A 143 2.51 0.91 -13.44
N ARG A 144 3.82 1.10 -13.56
CA ARG A 144 4.80 0.26 -12.86
C ARG A 144 4.85 0.63 -11.38
N PHE A 145 5.05 -0.35 -10.51
CA PHE A 145 5.08 -0.11 -9.07
C PHE A 145 6.24 0.81 -8.68
N GLU A 146 7.37 0.68 -9.38
CA GLU A 146 8.58 1.46 -9.22
C GLU A 146 8.37 2.95 -9.60
N TRP A 147 7.29 3.31 -10.29
CA TRP A 147 6.98 4.71 -10.59
C TRP A 147 6.46 5.48 -9.37
N LEU A 148 5.92 4.77 -8.37
CA LEU A 148 5.50 5.38 -7.12
C LEU A 148 6.71 5.86 -6.33
N HIS A 149 6.57 6.92 -5.55
CA HIS A 149 7.65 7.34 -4.65
C HIS A 149 8.05 6.18 -3.71
N PRO A 150 9.35 5.96 -3.40
CA PRO A 150 9.79 4.83 -2.59
C PRO A 150 9.07 4.68 -1.23
N VAL A 151 8.71 5.81 -0.61
CA VAL A 151 7.92 5.79 0.64
C VAL A 151 6.56 5.10 0.47
N LEU A 152 5.89 5.31 -0.67
CA LEU A 152 4.58 4.73 -0.97
C LEU A 152 4.71 3.25 -1.31
N GLN A 153 5.74 2.87 -2.07
CA GLN A 153 6.06 1.47 -2.34
C GLN A 153 6.21 0.70 -1.02
N ASN A 154 6.97 1.25 -0.07
CA ASN A 154 7.14 0.68 1.26
C ASN A 154 5.82 0.56 2.04
N LEU A 155 4.96 1.59 2.01
CA LEU A 155 3.67 1.53 2.69
C LEU A 155 2.74 0.46 2.11
N PHE A 156 2.73 0.28 0.79
CA PHE A 156 1.96 -0.80 0.15
C PHE A 156 2.49 -2.19 0.51
N ILE A 157 3.81 -2.39 0.49
CA ILE A 157 4.43 -3.66 0.92
C ILE A 157 4.06 -3.95 2.38
N ARG A 158 4.21 -2.96 3.27
CA ARG A 158 3.83 -3.12 4.69
C ARG A 158 2.36 -3.46 4.88
N CYS A 159 1.47 -2.92 4.03
CA CYS A 159 0.05 -3.19 4.14
C CYS A 159 -0.32 -4.59 3.61
N PHE A 160 0.12 -4.90 2.39
CA PHE A 160 -0.36 -6.07 1.65
C PHE A 160 0.50 -7.32 1.83
N HIS A 161 1.76 -7.18 2.22
CA HIS A 161 2.67 -8.30 2.50
C HIS A 161 2.92 -8.45 4.00
N ASP A 162 3.53 -7.46 4.66
CA ASP A 162 3.89 -7.61 6.08
C ASP A 162 2.63 -7.70 6.95
N GLY A 163 1.64 -6.86 6.65
CA GLY A 163 0.33 -6.82 7.28
C GLY A 163 -0.67 -7.88 6.80
N HIS A 164 -0.23 -8.86 5.99
CA HIS A 164 -1.09 -9.92 5.47
C HIS A 164 -1.54 -10.87 6.58
N LEU A 165 -0.59 -11.39 7.36
CA LEU A 165 -0.87 -12.31 8.48
C LEU A 165 -1.09 -11.60 9.82
N ASP A 166 -0.54 -10.40 9.98
CA ASP A 166 -0.68 -9.58 11.18
C ASP A 166 -1.20 -8.18 10.84
N PRO A 167 -2.52 -7.92 11.01
CA PRO A 167 -3.13 -6.62 10.75
C PRO A 167 -2.46 -5.45 11.47
N SER A 168 -1.79 -5.68 12.61
CA SER A 168 -1.12 -4.64 13.38
C SER A 168 0.12 -4.05 12.70
N LEU A 169 0.64 -4.73 11.67
CA LEU A 169 1.79 -4.26 10.89
C LEU A 169 1.39 -3.27 9.78
N ARG A 170 0.11 -3.24 9.41
CA ARG A 170 -0.43 -2.33 8.39
C ARG A 170 -0.18 -0.88 8.77
N PRO A 171 0.21 -0.01 7.81
CA PRO A 171 0.38 1.40 8.10
C PRO A 171 -0.94 2.05 8.54
N ASP A 172 -0.87 2.82 9.62
CA ASP A 172 -1.99 3.63 10.08
C ASP A 172 -2.17 4.87 9.18
N THR A 173 -3.28 5.57 9.39
CA THR A 173 -3.63 6.78 8.63
C THR A 173 -2.57 7.89 8.77
N ILE A 174 -1.87 7.97 9.90
CA ILE A 174 -0.76 8.92 10.11
C ILE A 174 0.42 8.57 9.20
N SER A 175 0.82 7.30 9.12
CA SER A 175 1.88 6.84 8.23
C SER A 175 1.55 7.13 6.77
N TRP A 176 0.30 6.89 6.35
CA TRP A 176 -0.17 7.21 5.01
C TRP A 176 -0.14 8.71 4.71
N LEU A 177 -0.58 9.55 5.65
CA LEU A 177 -0.56 11.01 5.50
C LEU A 177 0.86 11.51 5.24
N TYR A 178 1.82 11.13 6.09
CA TYR A 178 3.22 11.53 5.91
C TYR A 178 3.81 11.01 4.60
N GLY A 179 3.57 9.74 4.26
CA GLY A 179 4.08 9.17 3.01
C GLY A 179 3.52 9.87 1.77
N LEU A 180 2.23 10.24 1.78
CA LEU A 180 1.59 10.95 0.69
C LEU A 180 2.07 12.40 0.56
N GLU A 181 2.31 13.09 1.68
CA GLU A 181 2.90 14.43 1.69
C GLU A 181 4.33 14.42 1.15
N GLU A 182 5.15 13.47 1.59
CA GLU A 182 6.52 13.30 1.11
C GLU A 182 6.54 12.98 -0.40
N ALA A 183 5.69 12.07 -0.85
CA ALA A 183 5.57 11.73 -2.26
C ALA A 183 5.07 12.89 -3.12
N GLU A 184 4.12 13.70 -2.62
CA GLU A 184 3.63 14.89 -3.33
C GLU A 184 4.70 15.98 -3.43
N ALA A 185 5.47 16.20 -2.36
CA ALA A 185 6.57 17.17 -2.36
C ALA A 185 7.71 16.78 -3.32
N ALA A 186 7.84 15.49 -3.61
CA ALA A 186 8.82 14.95 -4.56
C ALA A 186 8.30 14.90 -6.01
N LEU A 187 7.18 15.55 -6.35
CA LEU A 187 6.71 15.59 -7.73
C LEU A 187 7.48 16.62 -8.57
N ALA A 188 7.82 16.23 -9.80
CA ALA A 188 8.42 17.08 -10.81
C ALA A 188 7.58 17.02 -12.10
N ALA A 189 7.57 18.13 -12.85
CA ALA A 189 7.01 18.18 -14.19
C ALA A 189 8.03 17.69 -15.21
N CYS A 190 7.58 17.06 -16.29
CA CYS A 190 8.44 16.67 -17.39
C CYS A 190 8.84 17.89 -18.24
N ASP A 191 10.12 17.94 -18.63
CA ASP A 191 10.65 18.98 -19.54
C ASP A 191 10.01 18.94 -20.94
N VAL A 192 9.53 17.77 -21.37
CA VAL A 192 8.93 17.57 -22.70
C VAL A 192 7.43 17.89 -22.72
N ASN A 193 6.70 17.48 -21.69
CA ASN A 193 5.26 17.74 -21.56
C ASN A 193 4.94 18.15 -20.12
N PRO A 194 4.66 19.44 -19.84
CA PRO A 194 4.37 19.91 -18.49
C PRO A 194 3.12 19.29 -17.83
N GLN A 195 2.23 18.64 -18.59
CA GLN A 195 1.10 17.87 -18.04
C GLN A 195 1.55 16.54 -17.42
N HIS A 196 2.72 16.04 -17.79
CA HIS A 196 3.30 14.84 -17.21
C HIS A 196 3.96 15.19 -15.88
N VAL A 197 3.27 14.87 -14.79
CA VAL A 197 3.78 15.02 -13.42
C VAL A 197 4.11 13.65 -12.85
N PHE A 198 5.34 13.48 -12.35
CA PHE A 198 5.84 12.19 -11.86
C PHE A 198 6.82 12.40 -10.70
N SER A 199 7.21 11.31 -10.04
CA SER A 199 8.13 11.41 -8.91
C SER A 199 9.57 11.66 -9.36
N SER A 200 10.24 12.64 -8.76
CA SER A 200 11.56 13.15 -9.14
C SER A 200 12.71 12.15 -8.94
N HIS A 201 12.48 11.05 -8.23
CA HIS A 201 13.46 9.96 -8.10
C HIS A 201 13.65 9.17 -9.39
N LEU A 202 12.75 9.30 -10.37
CA LEU A 202 12.85 8.63 -11.67
C LEU A 202 13.77 9.41 -12.60
N ALA A 203 14.72 8.71 -13.25
CA ALA A 203 15.66 9.31 -14.19
C ALA A 203 15.03 9.77 -15.52
N ALA A 204 13.84 9.25 -15.85
CA ALA A 204 13.12 9.58 -17.07
C ALA A 204 11.61 9.66 -16.79
N CYS A 205 10.90 10.43 -17.61
CA CYS A 205 9.46 10.59 -17.48
C CYS A 205 8.72 9.29 -17.82
N PRO A 206 7.99 8.67 -16.86
CA PRO A 206 7.28 7.41 -17.09
C PRO A 206 6.13 7.57 -18.08
N TRP A 207 5.50 8.74 -18.13
CA TRP A 207 4.38 9.02 -19.03
C TRP A 207 4.84 9.12 -20.50
N CYS A 208 6.02 9.69 -20.75
CA CYS A 208 6.66 9.69 -22.08
C CYS A 208 7.03 8.26 -22.52
N GLU A 209 7.60 7.44 -21.63
CA GLU A 209 7.89 6.03 -21.91
C GLU A 209 6.59 5.28 -22.26
N ARG A 210 5.54 5.48 -21.46
CA ARG A 210 4.22 4.86 -21.67
C ARG A 210 3.59 5.27 -22.99
N LYS A 211 3.65 6.55 -23.35
CA LYS A 211 3.19 7.04 -24.66
C LYS A 211 3.87 6.30 -25.81
N ALA A 212 5.18 6.06 -25.72
CA ALA A 212 5.91 5.31 -26.74
C ALA A 212 5.44 3.85 -26.82
N LEU A 213 5.22 3.20 -25.68
CA LEU A 213 4.66 1.85 -25.59
C LEU A 213 3.24 1.76 -26.20
N LEU A 214 2.43 2.81 -26.02
CA LEU A 214 1.07 2.94 -26.55
C LEU A 214 1.04 3.48 -27.99
N GLY A 215 2.13 3.38 -28.75
CA GLY A 215 2.17 3.75 -30.16
C GLY A 215 1.96 5.25 -30.41
N GLY A 216 2.35 6.09 -29.46
CA GLY A 216 2.21 7.55 -29.51
C GLY A 216 0.94 8.08 -28.85
N ARG A 217 0.03 7.21 -28.38
CA ARG A 217 -1.17 7.64 -27.64
C ARG A 217 -0.78 8.00 -26.21
N ASP A 218 -0.93 9.28 -25.90
CA ASP A 218 -0.63 9.86 -24.60
C ASP A 218 -1.90 9.89 -23.73
N PRO A 219 -1.94 9.23 -22.57
CA PRO A 219 -3.06 9.33 -21.63
C PRO A 219 -3.21 10.73 -21.03
N PHE A 220 -2.12 11.51 -20.99
CA PHE A 220 -2.06 12.85 -20.41
C PHE A 220 -1.46 13.83 -21.44
N PRO A 221 -2.16 14.06 -22.57
CA PRO A 221 -1.64 14.90 -23.66
C PRO A 221 -1.46 16.36 -23.22
N SER A 222 -0.51 17.06 -23.85
CA SER A 222 -0.32 18.50 -23.60
C SER A 222 -1.57 19.31 -24.00
N VAL A 223 -1.72 20.50 -23.42
CA VAL A 223 -2.84 21.41 -23.71
C VAL A 223 -2.91 21.74 -25.21
N GLU A 224 -1.77 21.90 -25.86
CA GLU A 224 -1.66 22.15 -27.30
C GLU A 224 -2.14 20.94 -28.12
N ALA A 225 -1.73 19.73 -27.73
CA ALA A 225 -2.17 18.49 -28.39
C ALA A 225 -3.69 18.28 -28.24
N VAL A 226 -4.26 18.66 -27.10
CA VAL A 226 -5.72 18.66 -26.90
C VAL A 226 -6.40 19.68 -27.81
N ARG A 227 -5.91 20.93 -27.83
CA ARG A 227 -6.43 22.00 -28.71
C ARG A 227 -6.38 21.62 -30.18
N ARG A 228 -5.32 20.94 -30.63
CA ARG A 228 -5.15 20.44 -31.99
C ARG A 228 -5.88 19.12 -32.29
N LYS A 229 -6.67 18.61 -31.34
CA LYS A 229 -7.42 17.33 -31.44
C LYS A 229 -6.53 16.12 -31.80
N GLU A 230 -5.25 16.17 -31.46
CA GLU A 230 -4.29 15.10 -31.79
C GLU A 230 -4.58 13.81 -31.02
N HIS A 231 -5.07 13.94 -29.79
CA HIS A 231 -5.50 12.82 -28.95
C HIS A 231 -6.68 12.01 -29.53
N LEU A 232 -7.45 12.58 -30.46
CA LEU A 232 -8.56 11.90 -31.13
C LEU A 232 -8.13 11.18 -32.41
N LYS A 233 -6.92 11.44 -32.91
CA LYS A 233 -6.46 10.84 -34.17
C LYS A 233 -6.24 9.34 -33.99
N PRO A 234 -6.58 8.51 -34.99
CA PRO A 234 -6.26 7.10 -34.96
C PRO A 234 -4.75 6.89 -34.88
N PRO A 235 -4.28 5.77 -34.28
CA PRO A 235 -2.86 5.49 -34.19
C PRO A 235 -2.23 5.52 -35.59
N PRO A 236 -1.01 6.07 -35.75
CA PRO A 236 -0.31 6.00 -37.03
C PRO A 236 -0.16 4.52 -37.41
N THR A 237 -0.66 4.15 -38.57
CA THR A 237 -0.50 2.79 -39.10
C THR A 237 0.99 2.52 -39.24
N ARG A 238 1.55 1.59 -38.46
CA ARG A 238 2.92 1.12 -38.71
C ARG A 238 2.99 0.66 -40.17
N PRO A 239 3.96 1.13 -40.97
CA PRO A 239 4.14 0.60 -42.32
C PRO A 239 4.32 -0.91 -42.18
N LYS A 240 3.51 -1.69 -42.92
CA LYS A 240 3.66 -3.13 -42.99
C LYS A 240 5.13 -3.39 -43.33
N ARG A 241 5.85 -4.11 -42.46
CA ARG A 241 7.16 -4.66 -42.82
C ARG A 241 6.99 -5.32 -44.19
N PRO A 242 7.82 -5.01 -45.19
CA PRO A 242 7.72 -5.69 -46.48
C PRO A 242 7.70 -7.18 -46.21
N ALA A 243 6.71 -7.88 -46.77
CA ALA A 243 6.57 -9.31 -46.60
C ALA A 243 7.92 -9.95 -46.94
N VAL A 244 8.54 -10.59 -45.96
CA VAL A 244 9.69 -11.45 -46.22
C VAL A 244 9.16 -12.49 -47.20
N ARG A 245 9.66 -12.46 -48.43
CA ARG A 245 9.31 -13.46 -49.44
C ARG A 245 9.53 -14.83 -48.79
N PRO A 246 8.53 -15.73 -48.78
CA PRO A 246 8.76 -17.07 -48.27
C PRO A 246 9.94 -17.66 -49.05
N ALA A 247 10.97 -18.08 -48.33
CA ALA A 247 12.05 -18.86 -48.91
C ALA A 247 11.42 -20.08 -49.59
N MET A 248 11.89 -20.39 -50.80
CA MET A 248 11.38 -21.53 -51.57
C MET A 248 11.33 -22.79 -50.69
N PRO A 249 10.24 -23.57 -50.74
CA PRO A 249 10.16 -24.80 -49.97
C PRO A 249 11.29 -25.73 -50.42
N ARG A 250 12.15 -26.12 -49.47
CA ARG A 250 13.09 -27.23 -49.68
C ARG A 250 12.27 -28.49 -50.00
N PRO A 251 12.68 -29.32 -50.96
CA PRO A 251 11.99 -30.55 -51.29
C PRO A 251 11.93 -31.46 -50.05
N ALA A 252 10.73 -31.98 -49.77
CA ALA A 252 10.49 -32.85 -48.64
C ALA A 252 11.29 -34.17 -48.75
N PRO A 253 11.87 -34.68 -47.66
CA PRO A 253 12.39 -36.04 -47.64
C PRO A 253 11.23 -37.03 -47.82
N ARG A 254 11.51 -38.13 -48.53
CA ARG A 254 10.54 -39.18 -48.87
C ARG A 254 9.92 -39.78 -47.59
N PRO A 255 8.62 -40.12 -47.60
CA PRO A 255 7.97 -40.72 -46.44
C PRO A 255 8.54 -42.11 -46.17
N PHE A 256 8.98 -42.32 -44.94
CA PHE A 256 9.35 -43.63 -44.40
C PHE A 256 8.05 -44.43 -44.19
N VAL A 257 7.92 -45.56 -44.88
CA VAL A 257 6.80 -46.49 -44.72
C VAL A 257 7.06 -47.32 -43.46
N PHE A 258 6.23 -47.16 -42.43
CA PHE A 258 6.20 -48.07 -41.30
C PHE A 258 5.27 -49.26 -41.62
N PRO A 259 5.71 -50.52 -41.45
CA PRO A 259 4.80 -51.66 -41.48
C PRO A 259 3.89 -51.62 -40.25
N GLY A 260 2.61 -51.86 -40.47
CA GLY A 260 1.57 -51.73 -39.45
C GLY A 260 1.69 -52.70 -38.29
N GLY A 261 1.01 -52.36 -37.19
CA GLY A 261 0.73 -53.29 -36.10
C GLY A 261 0.19 -52.58 -34.85
N GLY A 262 -1.04 -52.92 -34.46
CA GLY A 262 -1.47 -52.94 -33.06
C GLY A 262 -2.02 -51.63 -32.51
N GLY A 263 -3.35 -51.57 -32.39
CA GLY A 263 -4.04 -50.48 -31.72
C GLY A 263 -3.77 -50.41 -30.21
N SER A 264 -3.79 -49.18 -29.69
CA SER A 264 -4.24 -48.89 -28.32
C SER A 264 -4.58 -47.40 -28.24
N ARG A 265 -5.86 -47.09 -27.97
CA ARG A 265 -6.25 -45.75 -27.52
C ARG A 265 -5.69 -45.54 -26.11
N PRO A 266 -5.18 -44.35 -25.75
CA PRO A 266 -4.82 -44.07 -24.36
C PRO A 266 -6.06 -44.16 -23.47
N PRO A 267 -5.95 -44.69 -22.22
CA PRO A 267 -7.11 -44.87 -21.35
C PRO A 267 -7.64 -43.53 -20.85
N VAL A 268 -8.96 -43.39 -20.88
CA VAL A 268 -9.69 -42.28 -20.27
C VAL A 268 -9.58 -42.39 -18.74
N PRO A 269 -9.32 -41.30 -18.01
CA PRO A 269 -9.26 -41.32 -16.55
C PRO A 269 -10.62 -41.69 -15.92
N PRO A 270 -10.63 -42.36 -14.74
CA PRO A 270 -11.86 -42.81 -14.11
C PRO A 270 -12.69 -41.64 -13.56
N PRO A 271 -14.04 -41.75 -13.56
CA PRO A 271 -14.92 -40.72 -13.04
C PRO A 271 -14.83 -40.62 -11.50
N ILE A 272 -14.92 -39.37 -11.03
CA ILE A 272 -14.88 -38.99 -9.61
C ILE A 272 -16.06 -39.65 -8.85
N PRO A 273 -15.83 -40.29 -7.68
CA PRO A 273 -16.91 -40.89 -6.91
C PRO A 273 -17.89 -39.85 -6.36
N LYS A 274 -19.20 -40.09 -6.54
CA LYS A 274 -20.25 -39.30 -5.90
C LYS A 274 -20.22 -39.53 -4.39
N ARG A 275 -20.07 -38.48 -3.59
CA ARG A 275 -20.24 -38.52 -2.13
C ARG A 275 -21.64 -39.02 -1.80
N GLY A 276 -21.72 -40.23 -1.23
CA GLY A 276 -22.94 -40.79 -0.68
C GLY A 276 -23.42 -40.00 0.54
N ARG A 277 -24.73 -39.73 0.59
CA ARG A 277 -25.45 -39.43 1.83
C ARG A 277 -25.40 -40.69 2.69
N GLY A 278 -24.71 -40.61 3.83
CA GLY A 278 -24.75 -41.60 4.89
C GLY A 278 -25.35 -40.98 6.15
N SER A 279 -26.57 -41.41 6.45
CA SER A 279 -27.35 -41.13 7.66
C SER A 279 -26.87 -41.99 8.85
N GLY A 280 -26.91 -41.40 10.05
CA GLY A 280 -27.39 -42.06 11.27
C GLY A 280 -26.43 -43.02 11.99
N GLY A 281 -25.93 -42.57 13.15
CA GLY A 281 -25.33 -43.43 14.17
C GLY A 281 -25.09 -42.63 15.45
N GLY A 282 -26.04 -42.69 16.39
CA GLY A 282 -26.00 -41.92 17.63
C GLY A 282 -24.96 -42.43 18.62
N VAL A 283 -24.39 -41.51 19.40
CA VAL A 283 -23.81 -41.79 20.71
C VAL A 283 -24.30 -40.70 21.67
N ALA A 284 -24.98 -41.15 22.73
CA ALA A 284 -25.57 -40.32 23.78
C ALA A 284 -24.50 -39.79 24.74
N GLY A 285 -24.84 -38.68 25.40
CA GLY A 285 -23.94 -37.78 26.11
C GLY A 285 -23.23 -38.32 27.36
N ARG A 286 -22.24 -37.53 27.80
CA ARG A 286 -22.06 -37.08 29.18
C ARG A 286 -21.02 -35.95 29.25
N GLY A 287 -21.32 -34.92 30.04
CA GLY A 287 -20.31 -34.00 30.61
C GLY A 287 -20.25 -32.61 29.98
N GLY A 288 -21.08 -31.69 30.48
CA GLY A 288 -20.88 -30.26 30.27
C GLY A 288 -19.64 -29.77 31.02
N GLY A 289 -18.74 -29.12 30.29
CA GLY A 289 -17.63 -28.31 30.82
C GLY A 289 -17.56 -27.00 30.04
N PRO A 290 -17.28 -25.86 30.68
CA PRO A 290 -17.32 -24.56 30.02
C PRO A 290 -16.20 -24.46 28.98
N SER A 291 -16.57 -24.04 27.77
CA SER A 291 -15.64 -23.68 26.69
C SER A 291 -14.65 -22.61 27.19
N PRO A 292 -13.35 -22.67 26.84
CA PRO A 292 -12.38 -21.72 27.33
C PRO A 292 -12.69 -20.34 26.75
N ARG A 293 -13.23 -19.45 27.58
CA ARG A 293 -13.29 -18.01 27.31
C ARG A 293 -11.87 -17.58 26.95
N GLY A 294 -11.65 -17.23 25.68
CA GLY A 294 -10.47 -16.49 25.28
C GLY A 294 -10.36 -15.27 26.19
N ARG A 295 -9.29 -15.20 26.98
CA ARG A 295 -8.98 -13.99 27.75
C ARG A 295 -8.64 -12.90 26.74
N PHE A 296 -9.63 -12.11 26.38
CA PHE A 296 -9.42 -10.86 25.68
C PHE A 296 -8.58 -9.95 26.57
N LEU A 297 -7.55 -9.34 25.98
CA LEU A 297 -6.72 -8.33 26.64
C LEU A 297 -7.62 -7.18 27.10
N THR A 298 -7.42 -6.71 28.32
CA THR A 298 -8.17 -5.54 28.81
C THR A 298 -7.81 -4.30 27.99
N PRO A 299 -8.68 -3.27 27.92
CA PRO A 299 -8.35 -2.01 27.25
C PRO A 299 -7.03 -1.39 27.72
N GLU A 300 -6.66 -1.60 28.99
CA GLU A 300 -5.37 -1.19 29.55
C GLU A 300 -4.20 -2.03 29.04
N GLN A 301 -4.35 -3.35 28.92
CA GLN A 301 -3.33 -4.23 28.34
C GLN A 301 -3.13 -3.95 26.84
N VAL A 302 -4.22 -3.69 26.10
CA VAL A 302 -4.14 -3.26 24.69
C VAL A 302 -3.48 -1.89 24.58
N ARG A 303 -3.79 -0.95 25.48
CA ARG A 303 -3.14 0.37 25.53
C ARG A 303 -1.66 0.26 25.90
N ALA A 304 -1.30 -0.62 26.84
CA ALA A 304 0.08 -0.90 27.23
C ALA A 304 0.86 -1.57 26.09
N LEU A 305 0.26 -2.52 25.38
CA LEU A 305 0.85 -3.08 24.16
C LEU A 305 1.00 -2.01 23.08
N ARG A 306 0.00 -1.19 22.80
CA ARG A 306 0.09 -0.08 21.83
C ARG A 306 1.17 0.93 22.21
N MET A 307 1.33 1.24 23.50
CA MET A 307 2.40 2.09 24.02
C MET A 307 3.77 1.41 23.90
N ALA A 308 3.87 0.12 24.19
CA ALA A 308 5.10 -0.66 24.04
C ALA A 308 5.51 -0.80 22.56
N PHE A 309 4.57 -1.11 21.66
CA PHE A 309 4.79 -1.17 20.21
C PHE A 309 5.07 0.21 19.60
N GLY A 310 4.42 1.26 20.10
CA GLY A 310 4.73 2.66 19.78
C GLY A 310 6.12 3.06 20.25
N ALA A 311 6.57 2.59 21.41
CA ALA A 311 7.92 2.79 21.93
C ALA A 311 8.98 2.00 21.13
N LEU A 312 8.70 0.75 20.76
CA LEU A 312 9.60 -0.09 19.95
C LEU A 312 9.87 0.46 18.54
N ARG A 313 9.00 1.34 18.02
CA ARG A 313 9.17 1.98 16.70
C ARG A 313 9.36 3.50 16.77
N ARG A 314 9.53 4.07 17.96
CA ARG A 314 9.89 5.49 18.11
C ARG A 314 11.34 5.68 17.69
N ASN A 315 11.58 6.74 16.91
CA ASN A 315 12.92 7.16 16.58
C ASN A 315 13.51 7.94 17.77
N GLU A 316 13.94 7.21 18.78
CA GLU A 316 14.46 7.79 20.03
C GLU A 316 15.61 8.79 19.77
N TRP A 317 16.41 8.57 18.72
CA TRP A 317 17.47 9.47 18.29
C TRP A 317 16.95 10.88 17.94
N ALA A 318 15.79 10.95 17.29
CA ALA A 318 15.17 12.23 16.94
C ALA A 318 14.71 12.99 18.19
N TRP A 319 14.19 12.29 19.20
CA TRP A 319 13.71 12.91 20.44
C TRP A 319 14.84 13.28 21.41
N TRP A 320 15.89 12.47 21.49
CA TRP A 320 17.12 12.84 22.17
C TRP A 320 17.79 14.04 21.52
N ALA A 321 17.79 14.14 20.18
CA ALA A 321 18.30 15.30 19.48
C ALA A 321 17.55 16.58 19.87
N VAL A 322 16.20 16.53 19.94
CA VAL A 322 15.38 17.67 20.38
C VAL A 322 15.68 18.07 21.83
N ALA A 323 15.77 17.10 22.74
CA ALA A 323 16.07 17.37 24.15
C ALA A 323 17.45 18.03 24.33
N VAL A 324 18.47 17.51 23.63
CA VAL A 324 19.83 18.05 23.67
C VAL A 324 19.90 19.43 23.02
N ALA A 325 19.22 19.65 21.89
CA ALA A 325 19.13 20.97 21.25
C ALA A 325 18.45 22.00 22.16
N GLY A 326 17.39 21.61 22.88
CA GLY A 326 16.73 22.45 23.88
C GLY A 326 17.65 22.83 25.04
N ALA A 327 18.39 21.87 25.59
CA ALA A 327 19.37 22.13 26.66
C ALA A 327 20.52 23.05 26.20
N ALA A 328 21.00 22.87 24.96
CA ALA A 328 21.99 23.75 24.35
C ALA A 328 21.47 25.19 24.25
N LEU A 329 20.22 25.38 23.83
CA LEU A 329 19.59 26.69 23.70
C LEU A 329 19.44 27.40 25.04
N VAL A 330 18.98 26.68 26.09
CA VAL A 330 18.83 27.23 27.45
C VAL A 330 20.17 27.68 28.01
N THR A 331 21.22 26.85 27.85
CA THR A 331 22.55 27.16 28.39
C THR A 331 23.29 28.23 27.60
N ALA A 332 22.98 28.43 26.31
CA ALA A 332 23.60 29.44 25.46
C ALA A 332 23.31 30.90 25.88
N VAL A 333 22.32 31.12 26.74
CA VAL A 333 21.98 32.47 27.25
C VAL A 333 23.06 33.00 28.19
N SER A 334 23.77 32.13 28.91
CA SER A 334 24.76 32.52 29.93
C SER A 334 26.21 32.34 29.46
N PRO A 335 27.09 33.36 29.60
CA PRO A 335 28.50 33.26 29.24
C PRO A 335 29.26 32.17 30.00
N ALA A 336 28.85 31.86 31.23
CA ALA A 336 29.50 30.86 32.09
C ALA A 336 29.39 29.44 31.51
N TYR A 337 28.39 29.17 30.68
CA TYR A 337 28.13 27.85 30.08
C TYR A 337 28.44 27.81 28.59
N ARG A 338 29.26 28.73 28.08
CA ARG A 338 29.59 28.84 26.64
C ARG A 338 30.21 27.56 26.07
N ILE A 339 31.15 26.94 26.79
CA ILE A 339 31.76 25.68 26.35
C ILE A 339 30.74 24.54 26.39
N GLY A 340 29.92 24.46 27.45
CA GLY A 340 28.88 23.44 27.60
C GLY A 340 27.80 23.53 26.51
N SER A 341 27.35 24.74 26.16
CA SER A 341 26.36 24.97 25.10
C SER A 341 26.89 24.59 23.72
N LEU A 342 28.17 24.85 23.42
CA LEU A 342 28.81 24.40 22.17
C LEU A 342 28.89 22.87 22.08
N ILE A 343 29.22 22.19 23.18
CA ILE A 343 29.27 20.72 23.24
C ILE A 343 27.87 20.12 23.03
N LEU A 344 26.87 20.61 23.76
CA LEU A 344 25.49 20.15 23.62
C LEU A 344 24.94 20.44 22.21
N ALA A 345 25.20 21.61 21.64
CA ALA A 345 24.76 21.92 20.29
C ALA A 345 25.40 21.00 19.25
N SER A 346 26.70 20.72 19.35
CA SER A 346 27.40 19.79 18.46
C SER A 346 26.82 18.37 18.56
N LEU A 347 26.55 17.90 19.79
CA LEU A 347 25.89 16.62 20.03
C LEU A 347 24.47 16.57 19.45
N GLY A 348 23.70 17.66 19.58
CA GLY A 348 22.36 17.78 19.00
C GLY A 348 22.34 17.67 17.48
N VAL A 349 23.34 18.25 16.77
CA VAL A 349 23.51 18.06 15.31
C VAL A 349 23.75 16.58 14.98
N VAL A 350 24.70 15.94 15.68
CA VAL A 350 25.05 14.53 15.42
C VAL A 350 23.85 13.61 15.65
N LEU A 351 23.16 13.76 16.79
CA LEU A 351 21.97 12.97 17.11
C LEU A 351 20.83 13.23 16.12
N GLY A 352 20.67 14.49 15.69
CA GLY A 352 19.67 14.89 14.71
C GLY A 352 19.91 14.24 13.35
N VAL A 353 21.15 14.24 12.85
CA VAL A 353 21.55 13.57 11.60
C VAL A 353 21.38 12.06 11.69
N ILE A 354 21.78 11.43 12.80
CA ILE A 354 21.55 9.99 13.03
C ILE A 354 20.05 9.69 13.05
N GLY A 355 19.25 10.54 13.70
CA GLY A 355 17.80 10.42 13.72
C GLY A 355 17.20 10.57 12.33
N GLU A 356 17.68 11.49 11.50
CA GLU A 356 17.22 11.65 10.11
C GLU A 356 17.60 10.45 9.24
N TYR A 357 18.83 9.97 9.36
CA TYR A 357 19.29 8.75 8.69
C TYR A 357 18.42 7.54 9.08
N LYS A 358 18.19 7.35 10.39
CA LYS A 358 17.32 6.27 10.88
C LYS A 358 15.86 6.50 10.53
N ALA A 359 15.40 7.72 10.31
CA ALA A 359 14.05 7.95 9.78
C ALA A 359 13.91 7.48 8.32
N GLY A 360 15.04 7.36 7.60
CA GLY A 360 15.13 6.68 6.32
C GLY A 360 15.14 5.16 6.39
N ASP A 361 15.28 4.56 7.59
CA ASP A 361 15.16 3.12 7.80
C ASP A 361 13.71 2.67 7.58
N TRP A 362 13.55 1.59 6.83
CA TRP A 362 12.28 1.00 6.42
C TRP A 362 11.38 0.64 7.62
N GLN A 363 11.96 0.25 8.76
CA GLN A 363 11.21 -0.05 9.99
C GLN A 363 10.51 1.16 10.60
N ARG A 364 11.03 2.37 10.32
CA ARG A 364 10.61 3.61 10.98
C ARG A 364 9.73 4.49 10.11
N ALA A 365 9.73 4.30 8.79
CA ALA A 365 8.79 4.92 7.84
C ALA A 365 8.66 6.44 8.02
N GLY A 366 9.78 7.16 8.10
CA GLY A 366 9.80 8.61 8.28
C GLY A 366 9.53 9.11 9.71
N ARG A 367 9.18 8.23 10.66
CA ARG A 367 8.98 8.65 12.07
C ARG A 367 10.25 9.28 12.64
N GLY A 368 10.09 10.48 13.21
CA GLY A 368 11.19 11.27 13.77
C GLY A 368 11.97 12.10 12.77
N ARG A 369 11.69 12.04 11.46
CA ARG A 369 12.40 12.85 10.44
C ARG A 369 12.25 14.35 10.71
N TRP A 370 11.03 14.82 10.95
CA TRP A 370 10.77 16.24 11.22
C TRP A 370 11.38 16.71 12.54
N PRO A 371 11.17 16.02 13.69
CA PRO A 371 11.88 16.34 14.93
C PRO A 371 13.41 16.37 14.79
N SER A 372 14.01 15.42 14.04
CA SER A 372 15.44 15.40 13.73
C SER A 372 15.90 16.66 13.00
N ARG A 373 15.20 17.07 11.94
CA ARG A 373 15.54 18.28 11.19
C ARG A 373 15.43 19.54 12.05
N VAL A 374 14.38 19.65 12.85
CA VAL A 374 14.21 20.76 13.80
C VAL A 374 15.34 20.80 14.81
N ALA A 375 15.74 19.65 15.37
CA ALA A 375 16.87 19.57 16.29
C ALA A 375 18.19 20.02 15.64
N VAL A 376 18.49 19.57 14.41
CA VAL A 376 19.69 20.00 13.67
C VAL A 376 19.69 21.52 13.46
N LEU A 377 18.57 22.10 13.03
CA LEU A 377 18.45 23.54 12.80
C LEU A 377 18.62 24.36 14.09
N LEU A 378 17.99 23.93 15.18
CA LEU A 378 18.12 24.59 16.49
C LEU A 378 19.56 24.52 17.01
N SER A 379 20.20 23.36 16.91
CA SER A 379 21.59 23.20 17.30
C SER A 379 22.54 24.04 16.44
N ALA A 380 22.34 24.11 15.13
CA ALA A 380 23.12 24.97 14.24
C ALA A 380 22.97 26.45 14.59
N LEU A 381 21.76 26.90 14.94
CA LEU A 381 21.49 28.26 15.40
C LEU A 381 22.27 28.58 16.69
N VAL A 382 22.30 27.67 17.67
CA VAL A 382 23.07 27.86 18.90
C VAL A 382 24.57 27.99 18.61
N LEU A 383 25.13 27.14 17.73
CA LEU A 383 26.53 27.24 17.32
C LEU A 383 26.84 28.60 16.67
N LEU A 384 25.94 29.10 15.81
CA LEU A 384 26.07 30.40 15.18
C LEU A 384 26.05 31.54 16.21
N ILE A 385 25.10 31.53 17.15
CA ILE A 385 25.01 32.54 18.22
C ILE A 385 26.29 32.55 19.06
N CYS A 386 26.81 31.38 19.43
CA CYS A 386 28.05 31.27 20.19
C CYS A 386 29.29 31.73 19.41
N ALA A 387 29.28 31.57 18.08
CA ALA A 387 30.36 32.04 17.20
C ALA A 387 30.33 33.56 16.99
N LEU A 388 29.14 34.16 16.84
CA LEU A 388 28.96 35.62 16.66
C LEU A 388 29.24 36.42 17.94
N ARG A 389 29.14 35.80 19.12
CA ARG A 389 29.54 36.40 20.41
C ARG A 389 31.05 36.27 20.69
N ARG A 390 31.90 35.91 19.71
CA ARG A 390 33.36 35.84 19.86
C ARG A 390 34.00 37.20 19.82
#